data_AF-A0A183CM45-F1
#
_entry.id   AF-A0A183CM45-F1
#
_cell.length_a   1.000
_cell.length_b   1.000
_cell.length_c   1.000
_cell.angle_alpha   90.00
_cell.angle_beta   90.00
_cell.angle_gamma   90.00
#
_symmetry.space_group_name_H-M   'P 1'
#
loop_
_entity.id
_entity.type
_entity.pdbx_description
1 polymer ?
#
loop_
_entity_poly.entity_id
_entity_poly.type
_entity_poly.pdbx_seq_one_letter_code
_entity_poly.pdbx_strand_id
1 'polypeptide(L)'
;MASGGVLMPSGDVPTPASAPKPNPSTAASVGGPRGATVGIGHTIHPKLSLSAKRSVGLAGAAATEMTVDDGQQNAGGAISVSANNSTHFKLNISISDAEHGTPIMFKQDGSRFSTSQRTLKLHSNCKYKVSMQCKPQQDFLSLHIGGSDLELVTEPISNCAGEYTAMWNTTGIDPSRKGIRQDILFVLSGPGKTLNRKLQTKFYARDDGHAGMGHRLEALCWACELDPTGQVLVVDETLR
;
A
#
# COMPACT_ATOMS: atom_id res chain seq x y z
N MET A 1 -17.26 -14.24 88.27
CA MET A 1 -18.14 -14.97 87.32
C MET A 1 -18.19 -14.17 86.03
N ALA A 2 -18.32 -14.87 84.90
CA ALA A 2 -18.34 -14.42 83.50
C ALA A 2 -16.99 -14.41 82.77
N SER A 3 -16.98 -15.27 81.76
CA SER A 3 -15.92 -15.73 80.88
C SER A 3 -15.93 -14.94 79.56
N GLY A 4 -14.83 -15.00 78.80
CA GLY A 4 -14.78 -14.65 77.38
C GLY A 4 -13.34 -14.35 76.98
N GLY A 5 -12.76 -14.85 75.90
CA GLY A 5 -13.19 -15.72 74.81
C GLY A 5 -12.05 -15.66 73.80
N VAL A 6 -11.41 -16.78 73.49
CA VAL A 6 -10.24 -16.84 72.61
C VAL A 6 -10.71 -17.13 71.18
N LEU A 7 -10.39 -16.24 70.24
CA LEU A 7 -10.60 -16.44 68.80
C LEU A 7 -9.51 -17.36 68.22
N MET A 8 -9.93 -18.39 67.50
CA MET A 8 -9.10 -19.21 66.60
C MET A 8 -9.33 -18.76 65.15
N PRO A 9 -8.33 -18.83 64.26
CA PRO A 9 -8.46 -18.42 62.86
C PRO A 9 -9.11 -19.49 61.98
N SER A 10 -9.94 -19.04 61.03
CA SER A 10 -10.60 -19.83 60.01
C SER A 10 -9.61 -20.41 59.00
N GLY A 11 -9.71 -21.71 58.73
CA GLY A 11 -8.92 -22.42 57.74
C GLY A 11 -9.47 -22.28 56.31
N ASP A 12 -8.55 -22.15 55.36
CA ASP A 12 -8.78 -22.19 53.92
C ASP A 12 -9.19 -23.58 53.44
N VAL A 13 -10.22 -23.63 52.58
CA VAL A 13 -10.70 -24.84 51.90
C VAL A 13 -10.05 -24.92 50.50
N PRO A 14 -9.32 -25.99 50.15
CA PRO A 14 -8.79 -26.16 48.81
C PRO A 14 -9.84 -26.69 47.83
N THR A 15 -9.99 -25.99 46.70
CA THR A 15 -10.82 -26.36 45.55
C THR A 15 -10.23 -27.56 44.80
N PRO A 16 -11.02 -28.58 44.41
CA PRO A 16 -10.50 -29.72 43.65
C PRO A 16 -10.22 -29.39 42.18
N ALA A 17 -9.09 -29.91 41.69
CA ALA A 17 -8.61 -29.81 40.32
C ALA A 17 -9.55 -30.49 39.32
N SER A 18 -9.82 -29.80 38.21
CA SER A 18 -10.66 -30.29 37.11
C SER A 18 -9.87 -31.24 36.20
N ALA A 19 -10.41 -32.43 35.96
CA ALA A 19 -9.82 -33.48 35.13
C ALA A 19 -9.85 -33.15 33.62
N PRO A 20 -8.91 -33.66 32.81
CA PRO A 20 -8.85 -33.42 31.37
C PRO A 20 -9.91 -34.23 30.60
N LYS A 21 -10.59 -33.58 29.65
CA LYS A 21 -11.54 -34.22 28.71
C LYS A 21 -10.81 -35.07 27.67
N PRO A 22 -11.37 -36.22 27.24
CA PRO A 22 -10.76 -37.09 26.24
C PRO A 22 -10.95 -36.57 24.80
N ASN A 23 -9.90 -36.72 23.99
CA ASN A 23 -9.91 -36.57 22.54
C ASN A 23 -10.67 -37.73 21.86
N PRO A 24 -11.51 -37.47 20.84
CA PRO A 24 -11.88 -38.50 19.88
C PRO A 24 -10.96 -38.44 18.65
N SER A 25 -10.16 -39.49 18.49
CA SER A 25 -9.38 -39.79 17.29
C SER A 25 -10.18 -40.66 16.32
N THR A 26 -10.08 -40.35 15.03
CA THR A 26 -10.04 -41.29 13.89
C THR A 26 -11.22 -42.25 13.66
N ALA A 27 -11.94 -42.05 12.55
CA ALA A 27 -12.65 -43.13 11.85
C ALA A 27 -12.33 -43.02 10.36
N ALA A 28 -11.89 -44.14 9.79
CA ALA A 28 -11.58 -44.31 8.37
C ALA A 28 -12.66 -45.17 7.69
N SER A 29 -12.92 -44.82 6.42
CA SER A 29 -13.09 -45.73 5.26
C SER A 29 -14.41 -46.50 5.01
N VAL A 30 -14.79 -46.44 3.72
CA VAL A 30 -15.45 -47.42 2.83
C VAL A 30 -16.88 -47.08 2.36
N GLY A 31 -17.05 -46.94 1.04
CA GLY A 31 -18.32 -47.10 0.34
C GLY A 31 -18.41 -46.42 -1.05
N GLY A 32 -18.03 -47.13 -2.12
CA GLY A 32 -18.28 -46.74 -3.52
C GLY A 32 -19.69 -47.14 -4.04
N PRO A 33 -19.89 -47.30 -5.37
CA PRO A 33 -20.52 -46.28 -6.23
C PRO A 33 -21.79 -46.75 -6.99
N ARG A 34 -22.67 -45.81 -7.37
CA ARG A 34 -23.68 -45.84 -8.47
C ARG A 34 -24.07 -44.37 -8.76
N GLY A 35 -24.24 -43.80 -9.95
CA GLY A 35 -24.55 -44.28 -11.30
C GLY A 35 -25.83 -43.56 -11.81
N ALA A 36 -25.83 -43.08 -13.08
CA ALA A 36 -26.86 -42.34 -13.85
C ALA A 36 -26.81 -40.80 -13.72
N THR A 37 -26.36 -39.97 -14.68
CA THR A 37 -26.54 -39.80 -16.16
C THR A 37 -27.70 -38.86 -16.54
N VAL A 38 -27.37 -37.92 -17.44
CA VAL A 38 -28.17 -37.14 -18.42
C VAL A 38 -28.39 -35.66 -18.08
N GLY A 39 -27.89 -34.78 -18.96
CA GLY A 39 -28.37 -33.39 -19.04
C GLY A 39 -27.48 -32.33 -19.70
N ILE A 40 -26.95 -32.60 -20.90
CA ILE A 40 -26.86 -31.70 -22.09
C ILE A 40 -26.72 -30.16 -21.85
N GLY A 41 -25.68 -29.53 -22.41
CA GLY A 41 -25.85 -28.15 -22.92
C GLY A 41 -24.62 -27.23 -22.98
N HIS A 42 -23.95 -27.21 -24.14
CA HIS A 42 -23.30 -26.08 -24.79
C HIS A 42 -22.08 -25.37 -24.14
N THR A 43 -20.91 -25.76 -24.64
CA THR A 43 -19.68 -24.96 -24.74
C THR A 43 -19.84 -23.84 -25.77
N ILE A 44 -19.54 -22.59 -25.40
CA ILE A 44 -19.29 -21.51 -26.35
C ILE A 44 -18.01 -20.78 -25.93
N HIS A 45 -16.95 -20.94 -26.72
CA HIS A 45 -15.76 -20.08 -26.72
C HIS A 45 -16.02 -18.86 -27.61
N PRO A 46 -15.57 -17.66 -27.24
CA PRO A 46 -15.23 -16.64 -28.21
C PRO A 46 -13.71 -16.55 -28.42
N LYS A 47 -13.40 -16.45 -29.70
CA LYS A 47 -12.11 -16.54 -30.39
C LYS A 47 -11.34 -15.24 -30.26
N LEU A 48 -10.03 -15.34 -29.99
CA LEU A 48 -9.06 -14.26 -30.21
C LEU A 48 -9.07 -13.85 -31.70
N SER A 49 -9.05 -12.54 -31.96
CA SER A 49 -8.82 -11.97 -33.29
C SER A 49 -7.79 -10.85 -33.18
N LEU A 50 -6.53 -11.17 -33.50
CA LEU A 50 -5.48 -10.21 -33.85
C LEU A 50 -5.74 -9.70 -35.28
N SER A 51 -5.80 -8.39 -35.47
CA SER A 51 -5.67 -7.77 -36.79
C SER A 51 -4.41 -6.91 -36.82
N ALA A 52 -3.37 -7.45 -37.44
CA ALA A 52 -2.19 -6.71 -37.87
C ALA A 52 -2.48 -6.07 -39.23
N LYS A 53 -2.31 -4.75 -39.35
CA LYS A 53 -2.22 -4.06 -40.65
C LYS A 53 -0.77 -3.62 -40.86
N ARG A 54 -0.06 -4.37 -41.69
CA ARG A 54 1.13 -3.89 -42.42
C ARG A 54 0.64 -3.17 -43.68
N SER A 55 1.12 -1.96 -43.91
CA SER A 55 1.11 -1.33 -45.23
C SER A 55 2.55 -1.08 -45.65
N VAL A 56 2.95 -1.75 -46.73
CA VAL A 56 4.19 -1.55 -47.47
C VAL A 56 3.87 -0.62 -48.65
N GLY A 57 4.74 0.32 -48.95
CA GLY A 57 4.67 1.19 -50.13
C GLY A 57 5.97 1.96 -50.35
N LEU A 58 6.94 1.30 -51.01
CA LEU A 58 7.96 1.88 -51.91
C LEU A 58 7.25 2.68 -53.04
N ALA A 59 7.80 3.62 -53.82
CA ALA A 59 9.10 4.29 -53.99
C ALA A 59 8.90 5.41 -55.06
N GLY A 60 9.90 6.29 -55.24
CA GLY A 60 10.12 7.11 -56.46
C GLY A 60 10.17 8.62 -56.18
N ALA A 61 11.32 9.25 -55.90
CA ALA A 61 12.44 9.62 -56.78
C ALA A 61 12.17 10.84 -57.68
N ALA A 62 12.87 11.96 -57.41
CA ALA A 62 13.62 12.76 -58.40
C ALA A 62 14.26 13.98 -57.72
N ALA A 63 15.50 14.25 -58.11
CA ALA A 63 16.43 15.27 -57.59
C ALA A 63 16.18 16.67 -58.17
N THR A 64 16.73 17.72 -57.53
CA THR A 64 17.36 18.90 -58.17
C THR A 64 18.20 19.66 -57.12
N GLU A 65 19.46 19.94 -57.45
CA GLU A 65 20.39 20.82 -56.73
C GLU A 65 20.02 22.32 -56.90
N MET A 66 20.28 23.16 -55.90
CA MET A 66 20.95 24.46 -56.09
C MET A 66 21.34 25.11 -54.75
N THR A 67 22.60 25.54 -54.71
CA THR A 67 23.28 26.36 -53.70
C THR A 67 22.67 27.77 -53.62
N VAL A 68 22.70 28.43 -52.44
CA VAL A 68 23.29 29.77 -52.15
C VAL A 68 22.91 30.20 -50.71
N ASP A 69 23.91 30.81 -50.07
CA ASP A 69 24.06 31.52 -48.79
C ASP A 69 22.94 32.52 -48.41
N ASP A 70 22.58 32.62 -47.13
CA ASP A 70 22.59 33.88 -46.35
C ASP A 70 22.14 33.63 -44.90
N GLY A 71 22.86 34.25 -43.96
CA GLY A 71 22.66 34.08 -42.53
C GLY A 71 21.46 34.86 -41.98
N GLN A 72 20.69 34.22 -41.08
CA GLN A 72 20.05 34.91 -39.96
C GLN A 72 19.55 33.94 -38.88
N GLN A 73 20.13 34.08 -37.68
CA GLN A 73 19.50 34.04 -36.35
C GLN A 73 18.39 33.01 -36.10
N ASN A 74 18.69 31.98 -35.30
CA ASN A 74 17.75 31.58 -34.24
C ASN A 74 18.49 30.94 -33.07
N ALA A 75 18.62 31.69 -31.97
CA ALA A 75 18.96 31.16 -30.66
C ALA A 75 17.76 30.37 -30.12
N GLY A 76 17.50 29.21 -30.72
CA GLY A 76 16.63 28.17 -30.15
C GLY A 76 17.39 27.48 -29.04
N GLY A 77 17.55 28.16 -27.90
CA GLY A 77 17.98 27.53 -26.66
C GLY A 77 16.95 26.48 -26.28
N ALA A 78 17.16 25.24 -26.73
CA ALA A 78 16.50 24.10 -26.14
C ALA A 78 16.89 24.13 -24.66
N ILE A 79 15.93 24.52 -23.81
CA ILE A 79 16.02 24.28 -22.38
C ILE A 79 16.08 22.76 -22.25
N SER A 80 17.30 22.23 -22.16
CA SER A 80 17.51 20.90 -21.67
C SER A 80 17.08 20.93 -20.21
N VAL A 81 15.81 20.57 -19.97
CA VAL A 81 15.36 20.18 -18.64
C VAL A 81 16.15 18.92 -18.31
N SER A 82 17.35 19.15 -17.77
CA SER A 82 18.22 18.10 -17.29
C SER A 82 17.52 17.56 -16.05
N ALA A 83 16.73 16.49 -16.23
CA ALA A 83 16.09 15.81 -15.13
C ALA A 83 17.20 15.31 -14.20
N ASN A 84 17.45 16.06 -13.12
CA ASN A 84 18.31 15.64 -12.02
C ASN A 84 17.61 14.49 -11.26
N ASN A 85 17.43 13.34 -11.91
CA ASN A 85 17.01 12.13 -11.21
C ASN A 85 18.22 11.60 -10.45
N SER A 86 18.40 12.09 -9.22
CA SER A 86 19.29 11.44 -8.28
C SER A 86 18.83 9.99 -8.11
N THR A 87 19.77 9.05 -8.21
CA THR A 87 19.49 7.63 -7.96
C THR A 87 19.19 7.38 -6.48
N HIS A 88 19.69 8.22 -5.58
CA HIS A 88 19.38 8.14 -4.14
C HIS A 88 18.54 9.33 -3.70
N PHE A 89 17.48 9.07 -2.93
CA PHE A 89 16.64 10.13 -2.38
C PHE A 89 15.94 9.68 -1.09
N LYS A 90 15.45 10.65 -0.34
CA LYS A 90 14.56 10.42 0.82
C LYS A 90 13.14 10.73 0.42
N LEU A 91 12.22 9.83 0.75
CA LEU A 91 10.78 10.01 0.59
C LEU A 91 10.14 10.05 1.98
N ASN A 92 9.58 11.20 2.35
CA ASN A 92 8.77 11.35 3.55
C ASN A 92 7.30 11.22 3.16
N ILE A 93 6.54 10.39 3.86
CA ILE A 93 5.12 10.13 3.60
C ILE A 93 4.36 10.38 4.90
N SER A 94 3.40 11.28 4.89
CA SER A 94 2.45 11.47 5.99
C SER A 94 1.04 11.09 5.54
N ILE A 95 0.28 10.50 6.46
CA ILE A 95 -1.12 10.13 6.25
C ILE A 95 -1.91 10.73 7.41
N SER A 96 -2.86 11.60 7.10
CA SER A 96 -3.72 12.24 8.09
C SER A 96 -5.18 12.11 7.72
N ASP A 97 -6.04 12.04 8.73
CA ASP A 97 -7.48 12.16 8.53
C ASP A 97 -7.79 13.47 7.79
N ALA A 98 -8.64 13.40 6.76
CA ALA A 98 -8.91 14.54 5.90
C ALA A 98 -9.91 15.54 6.50
N GLU A 99 -10.76 15.09 7.43
CA GLU A 99 -11.76 15.92 8.08
C GLU A 99 -11.13 16.74 9.21
N HIS A 100 -10.17 16.15 9.93
CA HIS A 100 -9.57 16.74 11.13
C HIS A 100 -8.09 17.11 10.99
N GLY A 101 -7.42 16.67 9.92
CA GLY A 101 -5.99 16.89 9.71
C GLY A 101 -5.08 16.15 10.70
N THR A 102 -5.63 15.19 11.46
CA THR A 102 -4.88 14.49 12.49
C THR A 102 -4.07 13.33 11.89
N PRO A 103 -2.76 13.24 12.16
CA PRO A 103 -1.97 12.10 11.73
C PRO A 103 -2.53 10.77 12.24
N ILE A 104 -2.43 9.72 11.42
CA ILE A 104 -2.84 8.37 11.82
C ILE A 104 -1.96 7.82 12.93
N MET A 105 -2.44 6.77 13.60
CA MET A 105 -1.67 6.10 14.64
C MET A 105 -1.02 4.83 14.10
N PHE A 106 0.05 4.39 14.75
CA PHE A 106 0.65 3.08 14.51
C PHE A 106 0.94 2.37 15.83
N LYS A 107 1.11 1.05 15.73
CA LYS A 107 1.56 0.19 16.83
C LYS A 107 2.84 -0.51 16.41
N GLN A 108 3.81 -0.56 17.33
CA GLN A 108 4.96 -1.45 17.20
C GLN A 108 4.52 -2.88 17.55
N ASP A 109 4.66 -3.80 16.59
CA ASP A 109 4.31 -5.21 16.76
C ASP A 109 5.55 -6.12 16.87
N GLY A 110 6.75 -5.59 16.60
CA GLY A 110 8.01 -6.35 16.65
C GLY A 110 8.03 -7.45 15.58
N SER A 111 8.65 -8.59 15.86
CA SER A 111 8.77 -9.71 14.92
C SER A 111 7.51 -10.59 14.81
N ARG A 112 6.36 -10.13 15.34
CA ARG A 112 5.12 -10.92 15.35
C ARG A 112 4.58 -11.20 13.95
N PHE A 113 4.81 -10.30 13.00
CA PHE A 113 4.32 -10.41 11.64
C PHE A 113 5.48 -10.38 10.65
N SER A 114 5.38 -11.18 9.59
CA SER A 114 6.45 -11.36 8.61
C SER A 114 6.60 -10.19 7.64
N THR A 115 5.56 -9.36 7.48
CA THR A 115 5.51 -8.31 6.45
C THR A 115 5.92 -6.94 6.97
N SER A 116 5.70 -6.65 8.25
CA SER A 116 6.17 -5.43 8.90
C SER A 116 6.26 -5.58 10.41
N GLN A 117 7.20 -4.86 11.02
CA GLN A 117 7.30 -4.75 12.47
C GLN A 117 6.28 -3.80 13.10
N ARG A 118 5.42 -3.18 12.27
CA ARG A 118 4.51 -2.11 12.68
C ARG A 118 3.15 -2.28 11.99
N THR A 119 2.07 -1.89 12.66
CA THR A 119 0.74 -1.82 12.06
C THR A 119 0.29 -0.38 12.01
N LEU A 120 -0.04 0.13 10.82
CA LEU A 120 -0.75 1.40 10.65
C LEU A 120 -2.23 1.22 10.98
N LYS A 121 -2.81 2.17 11.70
CA LYS A 121 -4.17 2.08 12.21
C LYS A 121 -5.03 3.12 11.52
N LEU A 122 -6.05 2.64 10.81
CA LEU A 122 -6.91 3.42 9.95
C LEU A 122 -8.36 3.13 10.30
N HIS A 123 -9.24 4.07 9.99
CA HIS A 123 -10.68 3.88 9.99
C HIS A 123 -11.15 3.48 8.58
N SER A 124 -12.12 2.58 8.54
CA SER A 124 -12.89 2.26 7.35
C SER A 124 -13.87 3.38 7.02
N ASN A 125 -14.20 3.55 5.73
CA ASN A 125 -15.17 4.57 5.27
C ASN A 125 -14.79 6.01 5.69
N CYS A 126 -13.49 6.31 5.61
CA CYS A 126 -12.90 7.61 5.90
C CYS A 126 -12.11 8.12 4.70
N LYS A 127 -11.83 9.43 4.69
CA LYS A 127 -10.93 10.05 3.72
C LYS A 127 -9.63 10.42 4.43
N TYR A 128 -8.51 10.15 3.79
CA TYR A 128 -7.16 10.46 4.25
C TYR A 128 -6.44 11.34 3.25
N LYS A 129 -5.77 12.37 3.74
CA LYS A 129 -4.78 13.11 2.96
C LYS A 129 -3.45 12.38 3.07
N VAL A 130 -2.93 11.94 1.93
CA VAL A 130 -1.57 11.40 1.82
C VAL A 130 -0.69 12.53 1.30
N SER A 131 0.32 12.93 2.05
CA SER A 131 1.28 13.95 1.63
C SER A 131 2.67 13.33 1.54
N MET A 132 3.42 13.70 0.51
CA MET A 132 4.72 13.14 0.21
C MET A 132 5.72 14.24 -0.12
N GLN A 133 6.96 14.08 0.34
CA GLN A 133 8.06 14.99 0.02
C GLN A 133 9.32 14.19 -0.35
N CYS A 134 9.89 14.49 -1.51
CA CYS A 134 11.12 13.87 -2.01
C CYS A 134 12.32 14.82 -1.88
N LYS A 135 13.45 14.32 -1.37
CA LYS A 135 14.71 15.07 -1.26
C LYS A 135 15.92 14.20 -1.68
N PRO A 136 16.64 14.51 -2.76
CA PRO A 136 16.32 15.53 -3.77
C PRO A 136 14.99 15.24 -4.48
N GLN A 137 14.47 16.23 -5.20
CA GLN A 137 13.20 16.14 -5.92
C GLN A 137 13.16 14.93 -6.86
N GLN A 138 12.00 14.29 -6.96
CA GLN A 138 11.74 13.17 -7.84
C GLN A 138 10.37 13.33 -8.49
N ASP A 139 10.29 13.24 -9.81
CA ASP A 139 9.00 13.37 -10.51
C ASP A 139 8.15 12.09 -10.41
N PHE A 140 7.14 12.13 -9.53
CA PHE A 140 6.07 11.14 -9.45
C PHE A 140 4.76 11.71 -9.99
N LEU A 141 3.91 10.84 -10.55
CA LEU A 141 2.67 11.21 -11.24
C LEU A 141 1.44 10.59 -10.59
N SER A 142 1.54 9.34 -10.14
CA SER A 142 0.40 8.62 -9.57
C SER A 142 0.77 7.79 -8.35
N LEU A 143 -0.21 7.59 -7.48
CA LEU A 143 -0.15 6.73 -6.31
C LEU A 143 -1.27 5.69 -6.40
N HIS A 144 -0.91 4.41 -6.43
CA HIS A 144 -1.85 3.33 -6.18
C HIS A 144 -1.74 2.91 -4.70
N ILE A 145 -2.81 3.09 -3.92
CA ILE A 145 -2.82 2.74 -2.50
C ILE A 145 -4.10 1.98 -2.13
N GLY A 146 -3.94 0.79 -1.53
CA GLY A 146 -5.06 0.00 -1.02
C GLY A 146 -6.16 -0.28 -2.05
N GLY A 147 -5.79 -0.49 -3.31
CA GLY A 147 -6.74 -0.73 -4.41
C GLY A 147 -7.32 0.53 -5.06
N SER A 148 -6.87 1.72 -4.67
CA SER A 148 -7.27 3.00 -5.27
C SER A 148 -6.14 3.59 -6.12
N ASP A 149 -6.45 3.98 -7.35
CA ASP A 149 -5.56 4.77 -8.21
C ASP A 149 -5.81 6.26 -8.00
N LEU A 150 -4.79 6.99 -7.55
CA LEU A 150 -4.86 8.40 -7.20
C LEU A 150 -3.89 9.21 -8.07
N GLU A 151 -4.37 10.34 -8.59
CA GLU A 151 -3.51 11.35 -9.21
C GLU A 151 -2.82 12.20 -8.13
N LEU A 152 -1.54 12.50 -8.34
CA LEU A 152 -0.78 13.35 -7.43
C LEU A 152 -0.97 14.81 -7.78
N VAL A 153 -1.43 15.59 -6.80
CA VAL A 153 -1.50 17.04 -6.91
C VAL A 153 -0.20 17.63 -6.39
N THR A 154 0.50 18.38 -7.25
CA THR A 154 1.62 19.24 -6.88
C THR A 154 1.09 20.64 -6.61
N GLU A 155 1.32 21.19 -5.43
CA GLU A 155 0.90 22.55 -5.11
C GLU A 155 1.75 23.55 -5.90
N PRO A 156 1.16 24.38 -6.79
CA PRO A 156 1.93 25.32 -7.61
C PRO A 156 2.55 26.47 -6.80
N ILE A 157 1.98 26.77 -5.62
CA ILE A 157 2.33 27.92 -4.79
C ILE A 157 3.56 27.63 -3.93
N SER A 158 3.77 26.38 -3.55
CA SER A 158 5.04 25.95 -2.98
C SER A 158 6.03 25.78 -4.12
N ASN A 159 6.94 26.73 -4.31
CA ASN A 159 8.15 26.53 -5.11
C ASN A 159 9.06 25.39 -4.58
N CYS A 160 8.55 24.53 -3.66
CA CYS A 160 9.16 23.31 -3.17
C CYS A 160 8.79 22.17 -4.13
N ALA A 161 9.52 22.14 -5.24
CA ALA A 161 9.42 21.05 -6.18
C ALA A 161 9.75 19.71 -5.49
N GLY A 162 8.93 18.68 -5.72
CA GLY A 162 9.02 17.37 -5.04
C GLY A 162 8.04 17.15 -3.87
N GLU A 163 7.05 18.03 -3.70
CA GLU A 163 5.92 17.85 -2.78
C GLU A 163 4.66 17.40 -3.53
N TYR A 164 4.01 16.36 -3.03
CA TYR A 164 2.83 15.73 -3.63
C TYR A 164 1.75 15.52 -2.58
N THR A 165 0.50 15.68 -2.98
CA THR A 165 -0.64 15.31 -2.15
C THR A 165 -1.66 14.49 -2.94
N ALA A 166 -2.35 13.59 -2.26
CA ALA A 166 -3.45 12.82 -2.81
C ALA A 166 -4.52 12.58 -1.75
N MET A 167 -5.77 12.47 -2.21
CA MET A 167 -6.91 12.13 -1.36
C MET A 167 -7.27 10.66 -1.50
N TRP A 168 -7.04 9.89 -0.45
CA TRP A 168 -7.37 8.48 -0.40
C TRP A 168 -8.69 8.23 0.33
N ASN A 169 -9.62 7.52 -0.30
CA ASN A 169 -10.90 7.16 0.29
C ASN A 169 -10.94 5.66 0.63
N THR A 170 -11.17 5.33 1.90
CA THR A 170 -11.28 3.94 2.39
C THR A 170 -12.71 3.42 2.40
N THR A 171 -13.64 4.10 1.70
CA THR A 171 -15.02 3.63 1.51
C THR A 171 -15.01 2.29 0.79
N GLY A 172 -15.72 1.30 1.35
CA GLY A 172 -15.75 -0.07 0.82
C GLY A 172 -14.62 -0.97 1.34
N ILE A 173 -13.69 -0.45 2.15
CA ILE A 173 -12.73 -1.27 2.89
C ILE A 173 -13.36 -1.64 4.23
N ASP A 174 -13.68 -2.93 4.42
CA ASP A 174 -14.29 -3.41 5.66
C ASP A 174 -13.32 -3.36 6.86
N PRO A 175 -13.83 -3.11 8.09
CA PRO A 175 -13.04 -3.23 9.30
C PRO A 175 -12.36 -4.59 9.40
N SER A 176 -11.09 -4.59 9.78
CA SER A 176 -10.30 -5.81 9.91
C SER A 176 -10.78 -6.64 11.10
N ARG A 177 -10.93 -7.95 10.90
CA ARG A 177 -11.29 -8.90 11.96
C ARG A 177 -10.28 -8.85 13.13
N LYS A 178 -10.75 -9.21 14.33
CA LYS A 178 -9.90 -9.30 15.53
C LYS A 178 -8.71 -10.23 15.26
N GLY A 179 -7.52 -9.82 15.69
CA GLY A 179 -6.28 -10.57 15.49
C GLY A 179 -5.68 -10.51 14.08
N ILE A 180 -6.44 -10.07 13.07
CA ILE A 180 -6.00 -10.04 11.68
C ILE A 180 -5.43 -8.65 11.33
N ARG A 181 -4.46 -8.64 10.41
CA ARG A 181 -3.89 -7.47 9.75
C ARG A 181 -3.99 -7.66 8.24
N GLN A 182 -4.04 -6.56 7.53
CA GLN A 182 -4.09 -6.55 6.07
C GLN A 182 -2.84 -5.87 5.56
N ASP A 183 -2.21 -6.41 4.52
CA ASP A 183 -1.19 -5.67 3.80
C ASP A 183 -1.86 -4.93 2.65
N ILE A 184 -1.74 -3.61 2.63
CA ILE A 184 -2.15 -2.81 1.49
C ILE A 184 -0.94 -2.53 0.61
N LEU A 185 -1.16 -2.50 -0.70
CA LEU A 185 -0.14 -2.11 -1.66
C LEU A 185 -0.02 -0.58 -1.66
N PHE A 186 1.21 -0.08 -1.70
CA PHE A 186 1.59 1.32 -1.91
C PHE A 186 2.52 1.35 -3.13
N VAL A 187 2.04 1.86 -4.26
CA VAL A 187 2.82 1.97 -5.50
C VAL A 187 2.88 3.43 -5.92
N LEU A 188 4.09 3.96 -6.02
CA LEU A 188 4.32 5.32 -6.50
C LEU A 188 4.99 5.24 -7.88
N SER A 189 4.39 5.85 -8.89
CA SER A 189 4.81 5.72 -10.27
C SER A 189 5.15 7.08 -10.88
N GLY A 190 6.23 7.12 -11.66
CA GLY A 190 6.68 8.28 -12.40
C GLY A 190 7.42 7.86 -13.68
N PRO A 191 7.92 8.83 -14.47
CA PRO A 191 8.64 8.53 -15.70
C PRO A 191 9.86 7.65 -15.44
N GLY A 192 9.84 6.42 -15.98
CA GLY A 192 10.93 5.45 -15.85
C GLY A 192 11.21 4.98 -14.42
N LYS A 193 10.29 5.20 -13.47
CA LYS A 193 10.47 4.78 -12.08
C LYS A 193 9.20 4.30 -11.39
N THR A 194 9.32 3.29 -10.55
CA THR A 194 8.21 2.73 -9.76
C THR A 194 8.70 2.24 -8.40
N LEU A 195 8.11 2.76 -7.34
CA LEU A 195 8.26 2.24 -5.98
C LEU A 195 7.10 1.30 -5.69
N ASN A 196 7.35 0.12 -5.13
CA ASN A 196 6.30 -0.78 -4.66
C ASN A 196 6.62 -1.28 -3.24
N ARG A 197 5.71 -1.02 -2.29
CA ARG A 197 5.81 -1.51 -0.91
C ARG A 197 4.46 -1.99 -0.40
N LYS A 198 4.51 -2.95 0.52
CA LYS A 198 3.35 -3.34 1.32
C LYS A 198 3.39 -2.61 2.66
N LEU A 199 2.26 -2.03 3.05
CA LEU A 199 2.06 -1.45 4.37
C LEU A 199 1.13 -2.38 5.16
N GLN A 200 1.58 -2.86 6.31
CA GLN A 200 0.71 -3.61 7.21
C GLN A 200 -0.24 -2.65 7.91
N THR A 201 -1.53 -2.90 7.78
CA THR A 201 -2.59 -2.06 8.33
C THR A 201 -3.59 -2.86 9.16
N LYS A 202 -4.33 -2.10 9.96
CA LYS A 202 -5.57 -2.53 10.56
C LYS A 202 -6.62 -1.45 10.38
N PHE A 203 -7.71 -1.83 9.74
CA PHE A 203 -8.89 -0.99 9.61
C PHE A 203 -9.84 -1.22 10.79
N TYR A 204 -10.32 -0.13 11.37
CA TYR A 204 -11.28 -0.09 12.47
C TYR A 204 -12.58 0.56 11.98
N ALA A 205 -13.70 0.24 12.62
CA ALA A 205 -14.94 0.97 12.37
C ALA A 205 -14.79 2.44 12.80
N ARG A 206 -15.55 3.36 12.18
CA ARG A 206 -15.51 4.82 12.43
C ARG A 206 -15.62 5.19 13.91
N ASP A 207 -16.44 4.45 14.65
CA ASP A 207 -16.74 4.64 16.07
C ASP A 207 -15.77 3.91 17.01
N ASP A 208 -14.84 3.12 16.47
CA ASP A 208 -13.87 2.37 17.27
C ASP A 208 -12.64 3.23 17.62
N GLY A 209 -12.59 3.65 18.89
CA GLY A 209 -11.50 4.45 19.45
C GLY A 209 -10.12 3.78 19.39
N HIS A 210 -10.03 2.47 19.11
CA HIS A 210 -8.73 1.82 18.99
C HIS A 210 -7.90 2.42 17.87
N ALA A 211 -8.46 2.89 16.76
CA ALA A 211 -7.68 3.54 15.71
C ALA A 211 -6.88 4.74 16.21
N GLY A 212 -7.39 5.46 17.23
CA GLY A 212 -6.71 6.60 17.86
C GLY A 212 -5.69 6.24 18.95
N MET A 213 -5.49 4.96 19.26
CA MET A 213 -4.53 4.53 20.31
C MET A 213 -3.17 4.15 19.72
N GLY A 214 -2.08 4.42 20.45
CA GLY A 214 -0.73 3.98 20.08
C GLY A 214 0.22 5.16 19.92
N HIS A 215 1.14 5.05 18.98
CA HIS A 215 2.06 6.13 18.63
C HIS A 215 1.50 6.92 17.45
N ARG A 216 1.66 8.25 17.49
CA ARG A 216 1.32 9.12 16.37
C ARG A 216 2.34 8.90 15.25
N LEU A 217 1.88 8.79 14.00
CA LEU A 217 2.73 8.71 12.83
C LEU A 217 2.82 10.08 12.17
N GLU A 218 3.87 10.84 12.45
CA GLU A 218 4.14 12.10 11.75
C GLU A 218 4.56 11.83 10.31
N ALA A 219 5.48 10.89 10.11
CA ALA A 219 5.89 10.47 8.78
C ALA A 219 6.55 9.08 8.76
N LEU A 220 6.30 8.34 7.67
CA LEU A 220 7.18 7.27 7.19
C LEU A 220 8.31 7.92 6.40
N CYS A 221 9.55 7.63 6.76
CA CYS A 221 10.73 8.19 6.12
C CYS A 221 11.51 7.04 5.48
N TRP A 222 11.48 7.00 4.16
CA TRP A 222 12.16 5.99 3.36
C TRP A 222 13.41 6.59 2.76
N ALA A 223 14.55 5.94 2.98
CA ALA A 223 15.72 6.12 2.14
C ALA A 223 15.56 5.21 0.92
N CYS A 224 15.65 5.79 -0.26
CA CYS A 224 15.34 5.15 -1.52
C CYS A 224 16.55 5.13 -2.44
N GLU A 225 16.64 4.07 -3.25
CA GLU A 225 17.60 3.90 -4.33
C GLU A 225 16.88 3.45 -5.61
N LEU A 226 17.14 4.13 -6.71
CA LEU A 226 16.62 3.80 -8.04
C LEU A 226 17.61 2.86 -8.73
N ASP A 227 17.14 1.67 -9.08
CA ASP A 227 17.91 0.71 -9.84
C ASP A 227 17.90 1.01 -11.36
N PRO A 228 18.79 0.39 -12.15
CA PRO A 228 18.85 0.59 -13.60
C PRO A 228 17.60 0.12 -14.37
N THR A 229 16.72 -0.66 -13.74
CA THR A 229 15.46 -1.15 -14.35
C THR A 229 14.29 -0.20 -14.13
N GLY A 230 14.49 0.85 -13.34
CA GLY A 230 13.44 1.78 -12.95
C GLY A 230 12.70 1.37 -11.68
N GLN A 231 13.19 0.39 -10.92
CA GLN A 231 12.59 0.05 -9.63
C GLN A 231 13.20 0.92 -8.53
N VAL A 232 12.34 1.55 -7.73
CA VAL A 232 12.75 2.25 -6.52
C VAL A 232 12.72 1.27 -5.35
N LEU A 233 13.90 1.00 -4.79
CA LEU A 233 14.12 0.17 -3.62
C LEU A 233 14.17 1.05 -2.37
N VAL A 234 13.47 0.64 -1.32
CA VAL A 234 13.60 1.26 0.01
C VAL A 234 14.69 0.52 0.77
N VAL A 235 15.81 1.20 1.03
CA VAL A 235 17.01 0.64 1.68
C VAL A 235 17.02 0.87 3.20
N ASP A 236 16.30 1.88 3.68
CA ASP A 236 16.09 2.14 5.10
C ASP A 236 14.70 2.73 5.35
N GLU A 237 14.11 2.42 6.50
CA GLU A 237 12.79 2.91 6.92
C GLU A 237 12.83 3.37 8.38
N THR A 238 12.43 4.61 8.60
CA THR A 238 12.22 5.17 9.94
C THR A 238 10.82 5.77 10.07
N LEU A 239 10.27 5.73 11.28
CA LEU A 239 9.02 6.40 11.61
C LEU A 239 9.34 7.60 12.51
N ARG A 240 8.70 8.72 12.22
CA ARG A 240 8.70 9.91 13.07
C ARG A 240 7.33 10.12 13.67
#